data_AF-A0A0H5S603-F1
#
_entry.id   AF-A0A0H5S603-F1
#
_cell.length_a   1.000
_cell.length_b   1.000
_cell.length_c   1.000
_cell.angle_alpha   90.00
_cell.angle_beta   90.00
_cell.angle_gamma   90.00
#
_symmetry.space_group_name_H-M   'P 1'
#
loop_
_entity.id
_entity.type
_entity.pdbx_description
1 polymer ?
#
loop_
_entity_poly.entity_id
_entity_poly.type
_entity_poly.pdbx_seq_one_letter_code
_entity_poly.pdbx_strand_id
1 'polypeptide(L)'
;MRTHELKKNVRLFTTRLNDICGKERDVTTWRISIETEFNDEHGAHLAISLTPKLAPGSYQIRNEKPYRLDEWIQIAIAYDSHQLLLHVNGARVDKLVREFGVLYSEIRSACKKLYLAIDSSGRDQIVGFRGYIGKLRISDRFMNHSELIREQWEGNVTEEKFSDFRHWKHLGSHLGIRKQEILQKDKPRNIEIPYCGQTVCDNPTVESNYLHQWNLQAVKKLKYRQCEYTDGSAMRQHAGLLKAFASYNITWDLEVINIRNTSLRRKTIVFGCRSSVIGNKRCDTECCRAITGDDGGDCKMRYINVEEYKAVVGVDNENGLTVQFGGILLRYDRFGTPGQINNLIHETGHILGLWHVHHGTSEVPCSNPCDMLSDTNPTVKNTARADPETVDPCDATQRFKSTPFRNYMSYKMWASPLSSMNCGPRQKGVQETHCTTDRRVIQ
;
A
#
# COMPACT_ATOMS: atom_id res chain seq x y z
N MET A 1 -19.03 -0.62 8.02
CA MET A 1 -20.14 -0.23 8.93
C MET A 1 -20.43 1.25 8.74
N ARG A 2 -21.61 1.72 9.18
CA ARG A 2 -22.04 3.14 9.16
C ARG A 2 -22.86 3.42 10.42
N THR A 3 -22.70 4.56 11.09
CA THR A 3 -23.49 4.94 12.28
C THR A 3 -24.22 6.27 12.08
N HIS A 4 -25.36 6.48 12.75
CA HIS A 4 -26.30 7.58 12.46
C HIS A 4 -26.45 8.64 13.54
N GLU A 5 -25.96 8.41 14.77
CA GLU A 5 -26.22 9.34 15.87
C GLU A 5 -25.15 9.28 16.96
N LEU A 6 -24.76 10.45 17.48
CA LEU A 6 -23.95 10.60 18.69
C LEU A 6 -24.87 10.81 19.88
N LYS A 7 -24.93 9.85 20.82
CA LYS A 7 -25.43 10.15 22.17
C LYS A 7 -24.26 10.60 23.04
N LYS A 8 -24.41 11.72 23.75
CA LYS A 8 -23.40 12.17 24.75
C LYS A 8 -23.14 11.04 25.75
N ASN A 9 -21.87 10.76 26.01
CA ASN A 9 -21.38 9.74 26.97
C ASN A 9 -21.65 8.28 26.58
N VAL A 10 -21.62 7.91 25.30
CA VAL A 10 -21.94 6.55 24.83
C VAL A 10 -20.93 6.05 23.79
N ARG A 11 -20.49 4.80 23.93
CA ARG A 11 -19.80 4.04 22.86
C ARG A 11 -20.79 3.85 21.70
N LEU A 12 -20.50 4.37 20.52
CA LEU A 12 -21.45 4.35 19.38
C LEU A 12 -21.59 2.97 18.75
N PHE A 13 -20.54 2.17 18.87
CA PHE A 13 -20.48 0.81 18.36
C PHE A 13 -19.48 0.02 19.16
N THR A 14 -19.76 -1.27 19.34
CA THR A 14 -18.85 -2.24 19.94
C THR A 14 -19.07 -3.61 19.31
N THR A 15 -18.08 -4.08 18.55
CA THR A 15 -17.95 -5.52 18.24
C THR A 15 -16.99 -6.12 19.23
N ARG A 16 -17.40 -7.15 19.97
CA ARG A 16 -16.51 -7.85 20.89
C ARG A 16 -16.64 -9.35 20.78
N LEU A 17 -15.51 -10.04 20.88
CA LEU A 17 -15.47 -11.50 20.99
C LEU A 17 -15.10 -11.87 22.42
N ASN A 18 -15.97 -12.65 23.05
CA ASN A 18 -15.78 -13.10 24.41
C ASN A 18 -15.44 -14.59 24.44
N ASP A 19 -14.56 -14.95 25.37
CA ASP A 19 -14.27 -16.33 25.71
C ASP A 19 -15.20 -16.82 26.82
N ILE A 20 -15.98 -17.85 26.50
CA ILE A 20 -16.98 -18.42 27.41
C ILE A 20 -16.51 -19.74 28.06
N CYS A 21 -15.33 -20.24 27.69
CA CYS A 21 -14.74 -21.46 28.26
C CYS A 21 -13.65 -21.17 29.31
N GLY A 22 -13.42 -19.89 29.65
CA GLY A 22 -12.50 -19.45 30.71
C GLY A 22 -13.05 -19.61 32.14
N LYS A 23 -12.16 -19.49 33.14
CA LYS A 23 -12.54 -19.50 34.58
C LYS A 23 -13.47 -18.34 34.94
N GLU A 24 -13.16 -17.14 34.43
CA GLU A 24 -14.09 -16.02 34.41
C GLU A 24 -14.99 -16.18 33.18
N ARG A 25 -16.29 -16.22 33.41
CA ARG A 25 -17.26 -16.33 32.31
C ARG A 25 -17.30 -15.02 31.53
N ASP A 26 -17.27 -15.13 30.21
CA ASP A 26 -17.55 -14.05 29.25
C ASP A 26 -16.51 -12.90 29.22
N VAL A 27 -15.23 -13.22 29.42
CA VAL A 27 -14.13 -12.26 29.31
C VAL A 27 -13.94 -11.80 27.87
N THR A 28 -13.96 -10.49 27.64
CA THR A 28 -13.68 -9.88 26.33
C THR A 28 -12.22 -10.05 25.95
N THR A 29 -11.96 -10.80 24.87
CA THR A 29 -10.61 -11.00 24.34
C THR A 29 -10.22 -9.89 23.37
N TRP A 30 -11.14 -9.50 22.49
CA TRP A 30 -10.93 -8.33 21.65
C TRP A 30 -12.21 -7.54 21.47
N ARG A 31 -12.03 -6.24 21.25
CA ARG A 31 -13.09 -5.26 21.08
C ARG A 31 -12.69 -4.27 19.99
N ILE A 32 -13.62 -3.97 19.11
CA ILE A 32 -13.58 -2.81 18.21
C ILE A 32 -14.68 -1.88 18.70
N SER A 33 -14.34 -0.64 19.03
CA SER A 33 -15.30 0.35 19.51
C SER A 33 -15.14 1.69 18.81
N ILE A 34 -16.26 2.41 18.66
CA ILE A 34 -16.21 3.85 18.39
C ILE A 34 -16.60 4.54 19.69
N GLU A 35 -15.69 5.27 20.30
CA GLU A 35 -15.89 5.84 21.63
C GLU A 35 -15.51 7.33 21.70
N THR A 36 -16.28 8.07 22.49
CA THR A 36 -16.01 9.48 22.83
C THR A 36 -15.32 9.52 24.18
N GLU A 37 -14.32 10.39 24.37
CA GLU A 37 -13.77 10.64 25.70
C GLU A 37 -14.78 11.41 26.58
N PHE A 38 -14.65 11.24 27.90
CA PHE A 38 -15.46 11.95 28.87
C PHE A 38 -15.19 13.47 28.75
N ASN A 39 -16.26 14.26 28.58
CA ASN A 39 -16.23 15.73 28.39
C ASN A 39 -15.64 16.27 27.07
N ASP A 40 -15.45 15.43 26.05
CA ASP A 40 -14.65 15.84 24.90
C ASP A 40 -15.45 16.48 23.75
N GLU A 41 -15.06 17.69 23.33
CA GLU A 41 -15.58 18.41 22.15
C GLU A 41 -14.98 17.88 20.82
N HIS A 42 -14.01 16.96 20.88
CA HIS A 42 -13.20 16.51 19.74
C HIS A 42 -13.77 15.35 18.92
N GLY A 43 -14.98 14.86 19.25
CA GLY A 43 -15.70 13.83 18.48
C GLY A 43 -15.33 12.38 18.84
N ALA A 44 -16.06 11.41 18.29
CA ALA A 44 -15.87 9.98 18.60
C ALA A 44 -14.71 9.37 17.81
N HIS A 45 -13.96 8.43 18.38
CA HIS A 45 -12.76 7.86 17.75
C HIS A 45 -12.86 6.33 17.68
N LEU A 46 -12.23 5.74 16.65
CA LEU A 46 -12.11 4.28 16.54
C LEU A 46 -11.02 3.78 17.50
N ALA A 47 -11.37 2.82 18.34
CA ALA A 47 -10.49 2.18 19.29
C ALA A 47 -10.57 0.65 19.17
N ILE A 48 -9.45 0.01 19.41
CA ILE A 48 -9.31 -1.44 19.50
C ILE A 48 -8.73 -1.76 20.85
N SER A 49 -9.29 -2.78 21.50
CA SER A 49 -8.75 -3.38 22.70
C SER A 49 -8.52 -4.86 22.45
N LEU A 50 -7.36 -5.36 22.88
CA LEU A 50 -6.96 -6.76 22.73
C LEU A 50 -6.33 -7.27 24.03
N THR A 51 -6.75 -8.44 24.50
CA THR A 51 -6.26 -9.08 25.71
C THR A 51 -5.74 -10.47 25.39
N PRO A 52 -4.42 -10.63 25.10
CA PRO A 52 -3.81 -11.93 24.91
C PRO A 52 -3.90 -12.81 26.16
N LYS A 53 -3.83 -14.14 26.00
CA LYS A 53 -4.08 -15.10 27.09
C LYS A 53 -3.20 -14.89 28.33
N LEU A 54 -1.94 -14.55 28.13
CA LEU A 54 -0.94 -14.39 29.19
C LEU A 54 -0.67 -12.93 29.54
N ALA A 55 -1.41 -12.00 28.93
CA ALA A 55 -1.20 -10.58 29.19
C ALA A 55 -1.79 -10.18 30.54
N PRO A 56 -1.09 -9.33 31.32
CA PRO A 56 -1.58 -8.84 32.61
C PRO A 56 -2.73 -7.82 32.45
N GLY A 57 -2.98 -7.33 31.24
CA GLY A 57 -4.03 -6.36 30.93
C GLY A 57 -4.29 -6.28 29.42
N SER A 58 -5.24 -5.42 29.02
CA SER A 58 -5.58 -5.21 27.62
C SER A 58 -4.69 -4.17 26.97
N TYR A 59 -4.23 -4.45 25.76
CA TYR A 59 -3.56 -3.49 24.88
C TYR A 59 -4.60 -2.73 24.08
N GLN A 60 -4.40 -1.42 23.95
CA GLN A 60 -5.28 -0.57 23.16
C GLN A 60 -4.52 0.15 22.06
N ILE A 61 -5.18 0.23 20.91
CA ILE A 61 -4.76 1.00 19.74
C ILE A 61 -5.93 1.90 19.39
N ARG A 62 -5.68 3.18 19.16
CA ARG A 62 -6.74 4.14 18.88
C ARG A 62 -6.36 4.97 17.67
N ASN A 63 -7.30 5.06 16.72
CA ASN A 63 -7.17 5.99 15.63
C ASN A 63 -7.20 7.42 16.17
N GLU A 64 -6.16 8.20 15.89
CA GLU A 64 -6.04 9.60 16.32
C GLU A 64 -7.11 10.52 15.71
N LYS A 65 -7.76 10.09 14.61
CA LYS A 65 -8.81 10.89 13.96
C LYS A 65 -10.22 10.57 14.44
N PRO A 66 -11.07 11.61 14.56
CA PRO A 66 -12.46 11.41 14.85
C PRO A 66 -13.15 10.68 13.70
N TYR A 67 -13.94 9.68 14.07
CA TYR A 67 -14.90 9.00 13.25
C TYR A 67 -15.99 9.97 12.77
N ARG A 68 -16.30 9.89 11.47
CA ARG A 68 -17.40 10.65 10.85
C ARG A 68 -18.67 9.81 10.84
N LEU A 69 -19.76 10.40 11.33
CA LEU A 69 -21.09 9.82 11.21
C LEU A 69 -21.49 9.71 9.74
N ASP A 70 -22.41 8.78 9.48
CA ASP A 70 -23.06 8.60 8.18
C ASP A 70 -22.15 8.17 7.01
N GLU A 71 -20.89 7.84 7.27
CA GLU A 71 -19.96 7.32 6.28
C GLU A 71 -19.77 5.79 6.44
N TRP A 72 -19.62 5.11 5.30
CA TRP A 72 -19.21 3.71 5.27
C TRP A 72 -17.71 3.59 5.52
N ILE A 73 -17.37 2.85 6.57
CA ILE A 73 -15.98 2.54 6.93
C ILE A 73 -15.74 1.03 6.86
N GLN A 74 -14.61 0.64 6.27
CA GLN A 74 -14.05 -0.70 6.37
C GLN A 74 -13.01 -0.68 7.49
N ILE A 75 -13.13 -1.59 8.46
CA ILE A 75 -12.16 -1.74 9.54
C ILE A 75 -11.60 -3.15 9.43
N ALA A 76 -10.28 -3.27 9.45
CA ALA A 76 -9.60 -4.55 9.46
C ALA A 76 -8.49 -4.56 10.52
N ILE A 77 -8.39 -5.67 11.24
CA ILE A 77 -7.40 -5.88 12.29
C ILE A 77 -6.64 -7.13 11.95
N ALA A 78 -5.31 -7.05 11.99
CA ALA A 78 -4.45 -8.21 11.85
C ALA A 78 -3.57 -8.34 13.09
N TYR A 79 -3.57 -9.53 13.67
CA TYR A 79 -2.84 -9.83 14.89
C TYR A 79 -2.03 -11.11 14.72
N ASP A 80 -0.78 -11.07 15.17
CA ASP A 80 0.06 -12.24 15.39
C ASP A 80 0.74 -12.13 16.76
N SER A 81 1.64 -13.07 17.09
CA SER A 81 2.36 -13.08 18.37
C SER A 81 3.29 -11.88 18.60
N HIS A 82 3.57 -11.06 17.60
CA HIS A 82 4.56 -9.97 17.60
C HIS A 82 3.99 -8.59 17.26
N GLN A 83 2.82 -8.51 16.63
CA GLN A 83 2.25 -7.24 16.17
C GLN A 83 0.72 -7.27 16.12
N LEU A 84 0.15 -6.10 16.37
CA LEU A 84 -1.25 -5.76 16.17
C LEU A 84 -1.34 -4.58 15.20
N LEU A 85 -2.07 -4.76 14.10
CA LEU A 85 -2.23 -3.77 13.04
C LEU A 85 -3.69 -3.33 12.95
N LEU A 86 -3.92 -2.02 12.87
CA LEU A 86 -5.23 -1.44 12.61
C LEU A 86 -5.26 -0.83 11.21
N HIS A 87 -6.24 -1.24 10.42
CA HIS A 87 -6.50 -0.72 9.09
C HIS A 87 -7.89 -0.13 9.00
N VAL A 88 -7.99 1.01 8.33
CA VAL A 88 -9.23 1.73 8.04
C VAL A 88 -9.27 2.03 6.55
N ASN A 89 -10.35 1.65 5.87
CA ASN A 89 -10.55 1.84 4.43
C ASN A 89 -9.35 1.37 3.57
N GLY A 90 -8.77 0.24 3.94
CA GLY A 90 -7.62 -0.32 3.24
C GLY A 90 -6.29 0.39 3.53
N ALA A 91 -6.20 1.33 4.46
CA ALA A 91 -4.95 1.97 4.86
C ALA A 91 -4.58 1.61 6.30
N ARG A 92 -3.30 1.39 6.60
CA ARG A 92 -2.84 1.11 7.96
C ARG A 92 -2.76 2.42 8.74
N VAL A 93 -3.63 2.60 9.72
CA VAL A 93 -3.69 3.83 10.54
C VAL A 93 -2.86 3.72 11.81
N ASP A 94 -2.61 2.51 12.31
CA ASP A 94 -1.83 2.32 13.54
C ASP A 94 -1.23 0.90 13.62
N LYS A 95 -0.17 0.76 14.43
CA LYS A 95 0.58 -0.48 14.65
C LYS A 95 1.17 -0.51 16.05
N LEU A 96 0.96 -1.62 16.75
CA LEU A 96 1.66 -1.94 17.99
C LEU A 96 2.54 -3.17 17.77
N VAL A 97 3.85 -3.05 18.01
CA VAL A 97 4.82 -4.17 17.93
C VAL A 97 5.25 -4.55 19.34
N ARG A 98 4.99 -5.79 19.73
CA ARG A 98 5.33 -6.36 21.04
C ARG A 98 5.16 -7.87 20.99
N GLU A 99 5.87 -8.60 21.84
CA GLU A 99 5.54 -10.00 22.11
C GLU A 99 4.21 -10.10 22.88
N PHE A 100 3.14 -10.36 22.16
CA PHE A 100 1.80 -10.55 22.71
C PHE A 100 1.52 -12.01 23.07
N GLY A 101 2.19 -12.95 22.40
CA GLY A 101 1.93 -14.38 22.50
C GLY A 101 0.62 -14.79 21.81
N VAL A 102 0.02 -15.89 22.25
CA VAL A 102 -1.22 -16.40 21.65
C VAL A 102 -2.47 -15.73 22.23
N LEU A 103 -3.48 -15.49 21.40
CA LEU A 103 -4.79 -15.02 21.86
C LEU A 103 -5.55 -16.10 22.64
N TYR A 104 -5.51 -17.33 22.12
CA TYR A 104 -6.22 -18.47 22.69
C TYR A 104 -5.28 -19.66 22.80
N SER A 105 -5.52 -20.53 23.78
CA SER A 105 -4.98 -21.90 23.71
C SER A 105 -5.87 -22.78 22.85
N GLU A 106 -5.35 -23.91 22.39
CA GLU A 106 -6.08 -24.93 21.61
C GLU A 106 -7.44 -25.28 22.23
N ILE A 107 -7.50 -25.54 23.53
CA ILE A 107 -8.76 -25.89 24.21
C ILE A 107 -9.73 -24.70 24.25
N ARG A 108 -9.20 -23.47 24.34
CA ARG A 108 -10.01 -22.26 24.49
C ARG A 108 -10.47 -21.73 23.13
N SER A 109 -9.92 -22.15 22.00
CA SER A 109 -10.33 -21.63 20.68
C SER A 109 -11.77 -22.01 20.31
N ALA A 110 -12.26 -23.16 20.78
CA ALA A 110 -13.56 -23.73 20.37
C ALA A 110 -14.81 -22.97 20.87
N CYS A 111 -14.73 -22.22 21.98
CA CYS A 111 -15.92 -21.61 22.59
C CYS A 111 -15.86 -20.08 22.54
N LYS A 112 -16.58 -19.47 21.59
CA LYS A 112 -16.61 -18.01 21.42
C LYS A 112 -18.03 -17.49 21.26
N LYS A 113 -18.29 -16.31 21.83
CA LYS A 113 -19.50 -15.52 21.56
C LYS A 113 -19.11 -14.18 20.98
N LEU A 114 -19.65 -13.88 19.80
CA LEU A 114 -19.51 -12.60 19.15
C LEU A 114 -20.73 -11.73 19.48
N TYR A 115 -20.47 -10.52 19.94
CA TYR A 115 -21.50 -9.52 20.23
C TYR A 115 -21.35 -8.34 19.28
N LEU A 116 -22.49 -7.90 18.72
CA LEU A 116 -22.63 -6.65 17.97
C LEU A 116 -23.56 -5.74 18.76
N ALA A 117 -23.00 -4.76 19.46
CA ALA A 117 -23.72 -4.03 20.49
C ALA A 117 -23.18 -2.61 20.71
N ILE A 118 -23.84 -1.86 21.59
CA ILE A 118 -23.29 -0.72 22.33
C ILE A 118 -23.02 -1.19 23.76
N ASP A 119 -21.80 -0.96 24.25
CA ASP A 119 -21.42 -1.28 25.62
C ASP A 119 -21.88 -0.15 26.55
N SER A 120 -22.70 -0.48 27.56
CA SER A 120 -23.00 0.46 28.65
C SER A 120 -22.00 0.27 29.78
N SER A 121 -21.66 1.35 30.48
CA SER A 121 -20.73 1.37 31.62
C SER A 121 -21.26 0.65 32.88
N GLY A 122 -22.44 0.02 32.84
CA GLY A 122 -23.03 -0.77 33.93
C GLY A 122 -23.12 -2.27 33.63
N ARG A 123 -22.97 -3.11 34.66
CA ARG A 123 -22.99 -4.58 34.57
C ARG A 123 -24.18 -5.07 33.71
N ASP A 124 -23.87 -5.92 32.74
CA ASP A 124 -24.78 -6.78 31.96
C ASP A 124 -25.87 -6.13 31.09
N GLN A 125 -25.86 -4.82 30.86
CA GLN A 125 -26.78 -4.20 29.91
C GLN A 125 -26.12 -3.99 28.54
N ILE A 126 -26.37 -4.95 27.64
CA ILE A 126 -26.13 -4.81 26.20
C ILE A 126 -27.16 -3.82 25.66
N VAL A 127 -26.69 -2.65 25.22
CA VAL A 127 -27.55 -1.64 24.56
C VAL A 127 -27.47 -1.91 23.05
N GLY A 128 -28.60 -1.82 22.35
CA GLY A 128 -28.65 -2.10 20.91
C GLY A 128 -27.77 -1.15 20.08
N PHE A 129 -27.20 -1.64 18.99
CA PHE A 129 -26.44 -0.83 18.02
C PHE A 129 -27.37 -0.05 17.08
N ARG A 130 -27.07 1.24 16.86
CA ARG A 130 -27.77 2.10 15.88
C ARG A 130 -26.86 2.42 14.70
N GLY A 131 -26.98 1.64 13.64
CA GLY A 131 -26.23 1.82 12.39
C GLY A 131 -26.37 0.61 11.46
N TYR A 132 -25.52 0.54 10.45
CA TYR A 132 -25.47 -0.56 9.49
C TYR A 132 -24.14 -1.30 9.53
N ILE A 133 -24.21 -2.62 9.40
CA ILE A 133 -23.05 -3.49 9.16
C ILE A 133 -23.34 -4.23 7.86
N GLY A 134 -22.51 -4.00 6.84
CA GLY A 134 -22.69 -4.64 5.54
C GLY A 134 -22.02 -6.01 5.47
N LYS A 135 -20.89 -6.18 6.15
CA LYS A 135 -20.10 -7.40 6.11
C LYS A 135 -19.23 -7.54 7.35
N LEU A 136 -19.05 -8.78 7.81
CA LEU A 136 -18.13 -9.15 8.88
C LEU A 136 -17.34 -10.40 8.45
N ARG A 137 -16.04 -10.41 8.75
CA ARG A 137 -15.15 -11.54 8.49
C ARG A 137 -14.21 -11.78 9.66
N ILE A 138 -13.94 -13.05 9.93
CA ILE A 138 -12.93 -13.48 10.89
C ILE A 138 -12.14 -14.62 10.26
N SER A 139 -10.81 -14.52 10.30
CA SER A 139 -9.86 -15.59 9.93
C SER A 139 -9.09 -16.04 11.17
N ASP A 140 -8.58 -17.27 11.13
CA ASP A 140 -7.76 -17.89 12.17
C ASP A 140 -6.25 -17.61 12.00
N ARG A 141 -5.86 -16.97 10.89
CA ARG A 141 -4.46 -16.61 10.61
C ARG A 141 -4.25 -15.11 10.53
N PHE A 142 -2.99 -14.72 10.66
CA PHE A 142 -2.56 -13.38 10.32
C PHE A 142 -2.70 -13.15 8.81
N MET A 143 -3.38 -12.07 8.43
CA MET A 143 -3.51 -11.65 7.05
C MET A 143 -2.62 -10.44 6.80
N ASN A 144 -1.80 -10.50 5.76
CA ASN A 144 -1.02 -9.34 5.33
C ASN A 144 -1.95 -8.30 4.66
N HIS A 145 -1.39 -7.11 4.39
CA HIS A 145 -2.17 -6.01 3.82
C HIS A 145 -2.85 -6.37 2.50
N SER A 146 -2.13 -7.03 1.59
CA SER A 146 -2.67 -7.46 0.29
C SER A 146 -3.76 -8.52 0.40
N GLU A 147 -3.77 -9.35 1.44
CA GLU A 147 -4.83 -10.34 1.69
C GLU A 147 -6.07 -9.70 2.31
N LEU A 148 -5.88 -8.79 3.29
CA LEU A 148 -6.97 -8.15 4.02
C LEU A 148 -7.93 -7.38 3.10
N ILE A 149 -7.39 -6.74 2.08
CA ILE A 149 -8.14 -5.93 1.13
C ILE A 149 -8.86 -6.76 0.05
N ARG A 150 -8.58 -8.07 -0.04
CA ARG A 150 -9.24 -8.94 -1.02
C ARG A 150 -10.73 -9.08 -0.76
N GLU A 151 -11.47 -9.16 -1.85
CA GLU A 151 -12.91 -9.38 -1.80
C GLU A 151 -13.26 -10.80 -1.35
N GLN A 152 -12.33 -11.75 -1.38
CA GLN A 152 -12.52 -13.09 -0.83
C GLN A 152 -11.28 -13.48 -0.03
N TRP A 153 -11.52 -14.03 1.15
CA TRP A 153 -10.48 -14.56 2.02
C TRP A 153 -10.53 -16.08 1.91
N GLU A 154 -9.39 -16.70 1.63
CA GLU A 154 -9.25 -18.16 1.73
C GLU A 154 -9.23 -18.54 3.22
N GLY A 155 -9.98 -19.56 3.64
CA GLY A 155 -9.95 -20.03 5.04
C GLY A 155 -10.56 -19.04 6.04
N ASN A 156 -11.78 -18.56 5.76
CA ASN A 156 -12.57 -17.82 6.75
C ASN A 156 -13.05 -18.76 7.86
N VAL A 157 -12.88 -18.35 9.12
CA VAL A 157 -13.59 -18.95 10.26
C VAL A 157 -15.07 -18.60 10.18
N THR A 158 -15.37 -17.34 9.86
CA THR A 158 -16.74 -16.90 9.58
C THR A 158 -16.74 -15.72 8.61
N GLU A 159 -17.72 -15.72 7.70
CA GLU A 159 -18.08 -14.58 6.86
C GLU A 159 -19.59 -14.37 6.97
N GLU A 160 -19.99 -13.18 7.41
CA GLU A 160 -21.39 -12.80 7.55
C GLU A 160 -21.70 -11.64 6.59
N LYS A 161 -22.67 -11.89 5.69
CA LYS A 161 -23.21 -10.90 4.74
C LYS A 161 -24.57 -10.36 5.18
N PHE A 162 -25.10 -10.84 6.30
CA PHE A 162 -26.40 -10.49 6.88
C PHE A 162 -27.57 -10.71 5.92
N SER A 163 -27.43 -11.72 5.05
CA SER A 163 -28.52 -12.17 4.16
C SER A 163 -29.63 -12.89 4.94
N ASP A 164 -29.23 -13.61 6.01
CA ASP A 164 -30.06 -14.37 6.94
C ASP A 164 -29.50 -14.23 8.37
N PHE A 165 -30.34 -14.37 9.39
CA PHE A 165 -30.00 -14.17 10.81
C PHE A 165 -30.13 -15.43 11.66
N ARG A 166 -30.26 -16.64 11.07
CA ARG A 166 -30.42 -17.91 11.83
C ARG A 166 -29.32 -18.17 12.86
N HIS A 167 -28.09 -17.71 12.60
CA HIS A 167 -26.95 -17.87 13.52
C HIS A 167 -26.87 -16.75 14.57
N TRP A 168 -27.79 -15.78 14.55
CA TRP A 168 -27.81 -14.62 15.44
C TRP A 168 -28.96 -14.71 16.42
N LYS A 169 -28.63 -14.51 17.71
CA LYS A 169 -29.62 -14.35 18.77
C LYS A 169 -29.79 -12.87 19.07
N HIS A 170 -31.00 -12.35 18.87
CA HIS A 170 -31.34 -10.98 19.26
C HIS A 170 -31.39 -10.85 20.80
N LEU A 171 -30.75 -9.81 21.33
CA LEU A 171 -30.71 -9.47 22.75
C LEU A 171 -31.29 -8.05 22.91
N GLY A 172 -32.52 -7.92 23.40
CA GLY A 172 -33.22 -6.62 23.55
C GLY A 172 -34.74 -6.72 23.39
N SER A 173 -35.49 -5.66 23.75
CA SER A 173 -36.92 -5.79 24.03
C SER A 173 -37.93 -5.28 22.98
N HIS A 174 -37.64 -4.35 22.04
CA HIS A 174 -38.77 -3.72 21.30
C HIS A 174 -38.67 -3.43 19.78
N LEU A 175 -37.53 -3.58 19.09
CA LEU A 175 -37.46 -3.23 17.64
C LEU A 175 -36.86 -4.28 16.69
N GLY A 176 -36.28 -5.37 17.23
CA GLY A 176 -35.73 -6.47 16.45
C GLY A 176 -34.58 -6.07 15.51
N ILE A 177 -34.01 -7.06 14.81
CA ILE A 177 -33.02 -6.83 13.75
C ILE A 177 -33.78 -6.49 12.46
N ARG A 178 -33.46 -5.37 11.81
CA ARG A 178 -34.05 -4.98 10.52
C ARG A 178 -33.04 -5.18 9.40
N LYS A 179 -33.45 -5.93 8.37
CA LYS A 179 -32.71 -6.01 7.11
C LYS A 179 -33.05 -4.79 6.27
N GLN A 180 -32.03 -4.12 5.75
CA GLN A 180 -32.20 -3.03 4.79
C GLN A 180 -31.28 -3.29 3.61
N GLU A 181 -31.82 -3.18 2.40
CA GLU A 181 -30.99 -3.19 1.20
C GLU A 181 -30.24 -1.87 1.12
N ILE A 182 -28.91 -1.97 1.06
CA ILE A 182 -28.03 -0.82 0.92
C ILE A 182 -28.05 -0.42 -0.56
N LEU A 183 -28.42 0.83 -0.83
CA LEU A 183 -28.37 1.41 -2.18
C LEU A 183 -26.97 1.20 -2.78
N GLN A 184 -26.90 0.97 -4.09
CA GLN A 184 -25.64 0.63 -4.77
C GLN A 184 -24.57 1.72 -4.63
N LYS A 185 -24.99 2.99 -4.48
CA LYS A 185 -24.13 4.15 -4.18
C LYS A 185 -23.47 4.07 -2.80
N ASP A 186 -24.06 3.31 -1.88
CA ASP A 186 -23.64 3.12 -0.48
C ASP A 186 -22.95 1.76 -0.25
N LYS A 187 -22.73 0.93 -1.28
CA LYS A 187 -21.93 -0.28 -1.12
C LYS A 187 -20.47 0.12 -0.80
N PRO A 188 -19.83 -0.46 0.24
CA PRO A 188 -18.39 -0.29 0.44
C PRO A 188 -17.68 -0.64 -0.87
N ARG A 189 -16.98 0.32 -1.47
CA ARG A 189 -16.33 0.09 -2.76
C ARG A 189 -15.25 -0.98 -2.58
N ASN A 190 -15.31 -2.02 -3.41
CA ASN A 190 -14.17 -2.90 -3.57
C ASN A 190 -13.01 -2.09 -4.12
N ILE A 191 -11.88 -2.17 -3.44
CA ILE A 191 -10.65 -1.57 -3.92
C ILE A 191 -10.04 -2.57 -4.90
N GLU A 192 -10.32 -2.37 -6.18
CA GLU A 192 -9.74 -3.15 -7.27
C GLU A 192 -8.51 -2.42 -7.83
N ILE A 193 -7.56 -3.20 -8.34
CA ILE A 193 -6.44 -2.65 -9.11
C ILE A 193 -7.05 -2.12 -10.42
N PRO A 194 -6.90 -0.83 -10.75
CA PRO A 194 -7.45 -0.30 -11.99
C PRO A 194 -6.76 -0.99 -13.19
N TYR A 195 -7.40 -0.96 -14.35
CA TYR A 195 -6.89 -1.55 -15.59
C TYR A 195 -5.43 -1.15 -15.91
N CYS A 196 -5.04 0.05 -15.47
CA CYS A 196 -3.73 0.66 -15.67
C CYS A 196 -2.80 0.59 -14.46
N GLY A 197 -3.25 0.00 -13.36
CA GLY A 197 -2.50 -0.13 -12.12
C GLY A 197 -1.75 -1.46 -12.04
N GLN A 198 -0.66 -1.47 -11.30
CA GLN A 198 0.06 -2.67 -10.89
C GLN A 198 -0.35 -3.12 -9.48
N THR A 199 -0.84 -2.20 -8.65
CA THR A 199 -1.20 -2.44 -7.25
C THR A 199 -2.49 -1.71 -6.90
N VAL A 200 -3.08 -2.05 -5.74
CA VAL A 200 -4.26 -1.36 -5.20
C VAL A 200 -4.01 0.12 -4.90
N CYS A 201 -2.74 0.52 -4.77
CA CYS A 201 -2.34 1.89 -4.52
C CYS A 201 -2.56 2.80 -5.71
N ASP A 202 -2.58 2.23 -6.91
CA ASP A 202 -2.85 2.95 -8.16
C ASP A 202 -4.35 3.24 -8.32
N ASN A 203 -5.19 2.73 -7.41
CA ASN A 203 -6.62 3.04 -7.39
C ASN A 203 -6.83 4.51 -6.97
N PRO A 204 -7.47 5.35 -7.81
CA PRO A 204 -7.65 6.78 -7.51
C PRO A 204 -8.42 7.05 -6.21
N THR A 205 -9.25 6.11 -5.76
CA THR A 205 -9.97 6.22 -4.49
C THR A 205 -9.03 5.99 -3.30
N VAL A 206 -8.11 5.02 -3.40
CA VAL A 206 -7.09 4.76 -2.37
C VAL A 206 -6.13 5.92 -2.27
N GLU A 207 -5.61 6.37 -3.41
CA GLU A 207 -4.75 7.54 -3.50
C GLU A 207 -5.44 8.80 -2.94
N SER A 208 -6.69 9.06 -3.35
CA SER A 208 -7.49 10.17 -2.82
C SER A 208 -7.66 10.07 -1.31
N ASN A 209 -7.79 8.87 -0.74
CA ASN A 209 -7.82 8.71 0.71
C ASN A 209 -6.48 9.10 1.34
N TYR A 210 -5.34 8.70 0.79
CA TYR A 210 -4.02 9.16 1.28
C TYR A 210 -3.83 10.69 1.14
N LEU A 211 -4.42 11.32 0.11
CA LEU A 211 -4.43 12.78 -0.10
C LEU A 211 -5.26 13.54 0.92
N HIS A 212 -6.49 13.08 1.17
CA HIS A 212 -7.44 13.80 2.00
C HIS A 212 -7.33 13.42 3.49
N GLN A 213 -6.68 12.29 3.80
CA GLN A 213 -6.49 11.79 5.15
C GLN A 213 -5.00 11.82 5.50
N TRP A 214 -4.49 13.00 5.85
CA TRP A 214 -3.08 13.21 6.22
C TRP A 214 -2.59 12.30 7.37
N ASN A 215 -3.50 11.73 8.16
CA ASN A 215 -3.24 10.72 9.19
C ASN A 215 -2.83 9.34 8.63
N LEU A 216 -2.99 9.10 7.33
CA LEU A 216 -2.44 7.92 6.65
C LEU A 216 -0.97 8.13 6.23
N GLN A 217 -0.43 9.34 6.41
CA GLN A 217 0.92 9.76 6.01
C GLN A 217 1.89 9.77 7.21
N ALA A 218 1.78 8.78 8.09
CA ALA A 218 2.75 8.58 9.16
C ALA A 218 4.17 8.52 8.56
N VAL A 219 5.17 8.99 9.32
CA VAL A 219 6.56 9.02 8.83
C VAL A 219 6.99 7.60 8.43
N LYS A 220 7.34 7.43 7.15
CA LYS A 220 7.80 6.16 6.61
C LYS A 220 9.31 6.14 6.51
N LYS A 221 9.94 5.26 7.29
CA LYS A 221 11.38 5.03 7.23
C LYS A 221 11.68 3.82 6.34
N LEU A 222 12.19 4.09 5.14
CA LEU A 222 12.60 3.09 4.16
C LEU A 222 14.07 2.72 4.34
N LYS A 223 14.39 1.44 4.25
CA LYS A 223 15.78 0.98 4.25
C LYS A 223 16.24 0.83 2.82
N TYR A 224 17.39 1.41 2.49
CA TYR A 224 18.06 1.11 1.24
C TYR A 224 19.53 0.77 1.44
N ARG A 225 20.00 -0.16 0.62
CA ARG A 225 21.38 -0.63 0.63
C ARG A 225 22.12 0.00 -0.53
N GLN A 226 23.39 0.36 -0.31
CA GLN A 226 24.25 0.81 -1.39
C GLN A 226 25.52 -0.04 -1.41
N CYS A 227 25.72 -0.75 -2.52
CA CYS A 227 26.95 -1.46 -2.79
C CYS A 227 27.95 -0.53 -3.48
N GLU A 228 28.95 -0.01 -2.75
CA GLU A 228 29.95 0.89 -3.33
C GLU A 228 31.34 0.26 -3.46
N TYR A 229 32.11 0.79 -4.41
CA TYR A 229 33.50 0.42 -4.68
C TYR A 229 34.48 1.56 -4.32
N THR A 230 34.01 2.79 -4.19
CA THR A 230 34.85 3.98 -3.90
C THR A 230 34.20 4.85 -2.83
N ASP A 231 35.01 5.33 -1.90
CA ASP A 231 34.55 6.04 -0.70
C ASP A 231 33.97 7.44 -1.02
N GLY A 232 32.84 7.78 -0.40
CA GLY A 232 32.37 9.18 -0.26
C GLY A 232 31.31 9.66 -1.26
N SER A 233 30.77 8.77 -2.09
CA SER A 233 29.64 9.08 -2.99
C SER A 233 28.28 8.82 -2.34
N ALA A 234 28.18 7.79 -1.48
CA ALA A 234 26.95 7.38 -0.80
C ALA A 234 26.29 8.50 0.02
N MET A 235 27.06 9.17 0.89
CA MET A 235 26.50 10.15 1.81
C MET A 235 25.91 11.39 1.11
N ARG A 236 26.50 11.81 -0.02
CA ARG A 236 25.98 12.93 -0.81
C ARG A 236 24.65 12.58 -1.48
N GLN A 237 24.54 11.36 -1.97
CA GLN A 237 23.31 10.83 -2.58
C GLN A 237 22.22 10.63 -1.53
N HIS A 238 22.59 10.11 -0.36
CA HIS A 238 21.72 9.96 0.80
C HIS A 238 21.09 11.30 1.22
N ALA A 239 21.91 12.35 1.34
CA ALA A 239 21.41 13.69 1.66
C ALA A 239 20.43 14.22 0.60
N GLY A 240 20.68 13.91 -0.68
CA GLY A 240 19.77 14.24 -1.78
C GLY A 240 18.40 13.55 -1.66
N LEU A 241 18.39 12.24 -1.36
CA LEU A 241 17.17 11.47 -1.13
C LEU A 241 16.38 11.98 0.07
N LEU A 242 17.05 12.20 1.21
CA LEU A 242 16.40 12.76 2.40
C LEU A 242 15.72 14.10 2.07
N LYS A 243 16.42 15.00 1.37
CA LYS A 243 15.87 16.31 1.02
C LYS A 243 14.68 16.21 0.05
N ALA A 244 14.76 15.35 -0.97
CA ALA A 244 13.74 15.25 -2.00
C ALA A 244 12.40 14.69 -1.48
N PHE A 245 12.46 13.78 -0.50
CA PHE A 245 11.28 13.09 0.02
C PHE A 245 10.80 13.61 1.39
N ALA A 246 11.57 14.49 2.05
CA ALA A 246 11.24 15.04 3.36
C ALA A 246 9.86 15.71 3.43
N SER A 247 9.47 16.47 2.39
CA SER A 247 8.16 17.15 2.34
C SER A 247 6.97 16.18 2.30
N TYR A 248 7.24 14.90 2.09
CA TYR A 248 6.25 13.84 2.02
C TYR A 248 6.33 12.92 3.23
N ASN A 249 6.98 13.26 4.35
CA ASN A 249 7.12 12.36 5.51
C ASN A 249 7.77 11.00 5.17
N ILE A 250 8.59 10.94 4.12
CA ILE A 250 9.36 9.74 3.77
C ILE A 250 10.83 10.01 4.09
N THR A 251 11.42 9.15 4.91
CA THR A 251 12.81 9.20 5.33
C THR A 251 13.53 7.89 4.99
N TRP A 252 14.85 7.94 4.95
CA TRP A 252 15.68 6.86 4.45
C TRP A 252 16.70 6.40 5.50
N ASP A 253 16.96 5.10 5.57
CA ASP A 253 18.01 4.45 6.34
C ASP A 253 19.01 3.87 5.34
N LEU A 254 20.25 4.35 5.35
CA LEU A 254 21.29 3.87 4.45
C LEU A 254 22.12 2.77 5.14
N GLU A 255 22.25 1.63 4.46
CA GLU A 255 23.24 0.60 4.76
C GLU A 255 24.26 0.54 3.63
N VAL A 256 25.54 0.80 3.93
CA VAL A 256 26.63 0.75 2.93
C VAL A 256 27.32 -0.60 2.98
N ILE A 257 27.36 -1.29 1.84
CA ILE A 257 28.08 -2.56 1.67
C ILE A 257 29.32 -2.31 0.81
N ASN A 258 30.49 -2.43 1.42
CA ASN A 258 31.77 -2.27 0.74
C ASN A 258 32.21 -3.57 0.05
N ILE A 259 32.20 -3.59 -1.28
CA ILE A 259 32.61 -4.77 -2.04
C ILE A 259 34.06 -4.60 -2.50
N ARG A 260 34.97 -5.39 -1.91
CA ARG A 260 36.41 -5.39 -2.24
C ARG A 260 36.78 -6.20 -3.49
N ASN A 261 35.80 -6.79 -4.17
CA ASN A 261 36.05 -7.65 -5.33
C ASN A 261 36.11 -6.85 -6.64
N THR A 262 37.34 -6.55 -7.07
CA THR A 262 37.64 -5.76 -8.27
C THR A 262 37.24 -6.44 -9.59
N SER A 263 37.01 -7.76 -9.58
CA SER A 263 36.55 -8.49 -10.76
C SER A 263 35.16 -8.04 -11.23
N LEU A 264 34.32 -7.53 -10.33
CA LEU A 264 32.98 -7.04 -10.65
C LEU A 264 32.99 -5.84 -11.61
N ARG A 265 34.07 -5.04 -11.62
CA ARG A 265 34.24 -3.92 -12.59
C ARG A 265 34.26 -4.37 -14.05
N ARG A 266 34.61 -5.64 -14.28
CA ARG A 266 34.68 -6.25 -15.61
C ARG A 266 33.47 -7.12 -15.93
N LYS A 267 32.49 -7.20 -15.02
CA LYS A 267 31.27 -7.96 -15.22
C LYS A 267 30.17 -7.05 -15.76
N THR A 268 29.50 -7.52 -16.80
CA THR A 268 28.26 -6.93 -17.28
C THR A 268 27.12 -7.41 -16.41
N ILE A 269 26.32 -6.49 -15.88
CA ILE A 269 25.08 -6.81 -15.19
C ILE A 269 23.96 -6.79 -16.21
N VAL A 270 23.21 -7.88 -16.30
CA VAL A 270 22.03 -7.99 -17.15
C VAL A 270 20.82 -8.18 -16.23
N PHE A 271 19.89 -7.22 -16.27
CA PHE A 271 18.72 -7.27 -15.41
C PHE A 271 17.72 -8.34 -15.88
N GLY A 272 17.19 -9.11 -14.94
CA GLY A 272 16.19 -10.15 -15.20
C GLY A 272 16.73 -11.41 -15.87
N CYS A 273 18.05 -11.57 -16.01
CA CYS A 273 18.65 -12.71 -16.68
C CYS A 273 19.77 -13.31 -15.83
N ARG A 274 19.66 -14.59 -15.47
CA ARG A 274 20.73 -15.31 -14.75
C ARG A 274 21.81 -15.73 -15.72
N SER A 275 23.08 -15.51 -15.37
CA SER A 275 24.19 -15.91 -16.24
C SER A 275 24.24 -17.42 -16.53
N SER A 276 23.62 -18.25 -15.68
CA SER A 276 23.55 -19.70 -15.86
C SER A 276 22.56 -20.15 -16.93
N VAL A 277 21.63 -19.28 -17.35
CA VAL A 277 20.62 -19.62 -18.35
C VAL A 277 20.99 -19.12 -19.75
N ILE A 278 21.96 -18.21 -19.86
CA ILE A 278 22.44 -17.72 -21.16
C ILE A 278 23.11 -18.84 -21.95
N GLY A 279 22.64 -19.12 -23.17
CA GLY A 279 23.24 -20.16 -24.03
C GLY A 279 22.93 -21.58 -23.56
N ASN A 280 21.80 -21.78 -22.88
CA ASN A 280 21.36 -23.08 -22.36
C ASN A 280 20.60 -23.94 -23.39
N LYS A 281 20.50 -23.49 -24.65
CA LYS A 281 19.75 -24.07 -25.78
C LYS A 281 18.23 -23.93 -25.69
N ARG A 282 17.73 -23.02 -24.86
CA ARG A 282 16.32 -22.62 -24.79
C ARG A 282 16.28 -21.10 -24.97
N CYS A 283 15.28 -20.58 -25.67
CA CYS A 283 15.15 -19.13 -25.82
C CYS A 283 14.49 -18.54 -24.58
N ASP A 284 15.31 -18.10 -23.64
CA ASP A 284 14.91 -17.36 -22.46
C ASP A 284 14.75 -15.88 -22.83
N THR A 285 13.50 -15.47 -23.05
CA THR A 285 13.15 -14.12 -23.54
C THR A 285 13.69 -12.99 -22.67
N GLU A 286 13.82 -13.22 -21.37
CA GLU A 286 14.43 -12.29 -20.40
C GLU A 286 15.94 -12.05 -20.62
N CYS A 287 16.60 -13.02 -21.25
CA CYS A 287 17.99 -13.02 -21.66
C CYS A 287 18.19 -12.64 -23.12
N CYS A 288 17.12 -12.35 -23.88
CA CYS A 288 17.19 -11.93 -25.27
C CYS A 288 17.55 -10.44 -25.37
N ARG A 289 18.85 -10.13 -25.29
CA ARG A 289 19.38 -8.78 -25.38
C ARG A 289 20.59 -8.75 -26.30
N ALA A 290 20.83 -7.60 -26.93
CA ALA A 290 22.01 -7.40 -27.78
C ALA A 290 23.34 -7.70 -27.05
N ILE A 291 23.40 -7.43 -25.74
CA ILE A 291 24.60 -7.63 -24.91
C ILE A 291 24.88 -9.10 -24.54
N THR A 292 23.84 -9.94 -24.52
CA THR A 292 23.92 -11.38 -24.26
C THR A 292 23.97 -12.20 -25.56
N GLY A 293 23.91 -11.54 -26.72
CA GLY A 293 23.92 -12.19 -28.02
C GLY A 293 22.60 -12.86 -28.40
N ASP A 294 21.47 -12.34 -27.94
CA ASP A 294 20.13 -12.95 -28.03
C ASP A 294 20.10 -14.32 -27.35
N ASP A 295 20.33 -14.27 -26.03
CA ASP A 295 20.40 -15.44 -25.16
C ASP A 295 21.49 -16.45 -25.57
N GLY A 296 22.71 -15.95 -25.78
CA GLY A 296 23.82 -16.78 -26.27
C GLY A 296 23.63 -17.29 -27.70
N GLY A 297 22.66 -16.73 -28.44
CA GLY A 297 22.27 -17.18 -29.78
C GLY A 297 21.08 -18.13 -29.79
N ASP A 298 20.55 -18.53 -28.63
CA ASP A 298 19.42 -19.46 -28.53
C ASP A 298 18.11 -18.87 -29.05
N CYS A 299 17.98 -17.54 -29.00
CA CYS A 299 16.84 -16.83 -29.56
C CYS A 299 17.01 -16.42 -31.04
N LYS A 300 18.12 -16.78 -31.70
CA LYS A 300 18.33 -16.49 -33.11
C LYS A 300 17.68 -17.57 -33.99
N MET A 301 16.62 -17.13 -34.69
CA MET A 301 15.77 -17.89 -35.61
C MET A 301 14.84 -18.94 -35.00
N ARG A 302 13.70 -18.47 -34.48
CA ARG A 302 12.36 -18.98 -34.86
C ARG A 302 11.37 -17.82 -34.89
N TYR A 303 10.54 -17.75 -35.94
CA TYR A 303 9.35 -16.91 -35.95
C TYR A 303 8.44 -17.40 -34.81
N ILE A 304 8.43 -16.71 -33.68
CA ILE A 304 7.53 -17.02 -32.58
C ILE A 304 6.15 -16.51 -32.99
N ASN A 305 5.18 -17.41 -33.11
CA ASN A 305 3.77 -17.07 -33.30
C ASN A 305 3.32 -16.21 -32.09
N VAL A 306 2.54 -15.15 -32.33
CA VAL A 306 1.94 -14.30 -31.28
C VAL A 306 1.16 -15.13 -30.22
N GLU A 307 0.56 -16.25 -30.59
CA GLU A 307 -0.12 -17.16 -29.66
C GLU A 307 0.88 -17.92 -28.76
N GLU A 308 2.03 -18.29 -29.31
CA GLU A 308 3.11 -18.96 -28.58
C GLU A 308 3.83 -17.96 -27.65
N TYR A 309 3.98 -16.71 -28.08
CA TYR A 309 4.40 -15.61 -27.22
C TYR A 309 3.44 -15.47 -26.03
N LYS A 310 2.13 -15.35 -26.28
CA LYS A 310 1.11 -15.23 -25.21
C LYS A 310 1.08 -16.43 -24.25
N ALA A 311 1.36 -17.64 -24.71
CA ALA A 311 1.46 -18.82 -23.86
C ALA A 311 2.73 -18.84 -22.99
N VAL A 312 3.84 -18.28 -23.49
CA VAL A 312 5.13 -18.20 -22.77
C VAL A 312 5.16 -17.04 -21.77
N VAL A 313 4.53 -15.89 -22.08
CA VAL A 313 4.51 -14.74 -21.15
C VAL A 313 3.50 -14.88 -20.00
N GLY A 314 2.69 -15.95 -19.99
CA GLY A 314 1.89 -16.37 -18.82
C GLY A 314 1.29 -15.20 -18.02
N VAL A 315 0.44 -14.39 -18.65
CA VAL A 315 -0.32 -13.36 -17.94
C VAL A 315 -1.53 -14.00 -17.28
N ASP A 316 -1.27 -14.90 -16.33
CA ASP A 316 -2.22 -15.27 -15.27
C ASP A 316 -1.69 -14.65 -13.98
N ASN A 317 -2.25 -13.51 -13.64
CA ASN A 317 -1.92 -12.66 -12.49
C ASN A 317 -2.44 -13.26 -11.16
N GLU A 318 -2.24 -14.54 -10.89
CA GLU A 318 -2.83 -15.16 -9.69
C GLU A 318 -1.84 -15.67 -8.65
N ASN A 319 -0.53 -15.76 -8.90
CA ASN A 319 0.44 -16.15 -7.86
C ASN A 319 1.79 -15.43 -7.96
N GLY A 320 1.76 -14.10 -8.08
CA GLY A 320 2.94 -13.24 -8.04
C GLY A 320 3.62 -13.23 -6.66
N LEU A 321 4.30 -14.31 -6.30
CA LEU A 321 5.39 -14.30 -5.35
C LEU A 321 6.58 -13.60 -6.04
N THR A 322 6.48 -12.30 -6.23
CA THR A 322 7.62 -11.47 -6.59
C THR A 322 8.53 -11.40 -5.37
N VAL A 323 9.47 -12.34 -5.31
CA VAL A 323 10.79 -12.01 -4.75
C VAL A 323 11.43 -11.04 -5.74
N GLN A 324 10.96 -9.79 -5.74
CA GLN A 324 11.64 -8.69 -6.42
C GLN A 324 12.95 -8.50 -5.67
N PHE A 325 14.06 -8.97 -6.24
CA PHE A 325 15.29 -8.21 -6.12
C PHE A 325 15.08 -6.89 -6.87
N GLY A 326 14.30 -5.99 -6.28
CA GLY A 326 14.13 -4.62 -6.75
C GLY A 326 15.36 -3.84 -6.35
N GLY A 327 15.92 -3.10 -7.30
CA GLY A 327 17.09 -2.27 -7.03
C GLY A 327 17.45 -1.35 -8.16
N ILE A 328 18.31 -0.38 -7.86
CA ILE A 328 18.66 0.68 -8.80
C ILE A 328 20.08 0.47 -9.30
N LEU A 329 20.23 0.27 -10.61
CA LEU A 329 21.55 0.24 -11.24
C LEU A 329 21.90 1.62 -11.79
N LEU A 330 22.83 2.30 -11.11
CA LEU A 330 23.35 3.59 -11.57
C LEU A 330 24.71 3.43 -12.23
N ARG A 331 24.91 4.21 -13.29
CA ARG A 331 26.21 4.32 -13.96
C ARG A 331 27.26 4.90 -13.01
N TYR A 332 28.38 4.19 -12.86
CA TYR A 332 29.46 4.57 -11.94
C TYR A 332 30.09 5.93 -12.26
N ASP A 333 30.13 6.34 -13.54
CA ASP A 333 30.70 7.61 -13.98
C ASP A 333 29.75 8.81 -13.76
N ARG A 334 28.50 8.55 -13.40
CA ARG A 334 27.48 9.56 -13.08
C ARG A 334 27.17 9.58 -11.60
N PHE A 335 27.24 8.44 -10.92
CA PHE A 335 26.90 8.30 -9.52
C PHE A 335 27.76 9.18 -8.60
N GLY A 336 27.12 9.88 -7.67
CA GLY A 336 27.81 10.76 -6.70
C GLY A 336 28.41 12.06 -7.26
N THR A 337 28.33 12.31 -8.57
CA THR A 337 28.90 13.51 -9.18
C THR A 337 27.97 14.74 -9.02
N PRO A 338 28.53 15.95 -8.78
CA PRO A 338 27.73 17.18 -8.74
C PRO A 338 26.91 17.35 -10.03
N GLY A 339 25.59 17.52 -9.90
CA GLY A 339 24.67 17.59 -11.05
C GLY A 339 24.15 16.23 -11.56
N GLN A 340 24.42 15.12 -10.86
CA GLN A 340 23.82 13.80 -11.17
C GLN A 340 23.20 13.14 -9.93
N ILE A 341 23.05 13.90 -8.84
CA ILE A 341 22.39 13.45 -7.59
C ILE A 341 20.91 13.11 -7.85
N ASN A 342 20.31 13.74 -8.86
CA ASN A 342 18.91 13.55 -9.19
C ASN A 342 18.62 12.19 -9.85
N ASN A 343 19.64 11.48 -10.37
CA ASN A 343 19.45 10.18 -11.00
C ASN A 343 18.96 9.17 -9.97
N LEU A 344 19.58 9.12 -8.79
CA LEU A 344 19.11 8.22 -7.73
C LEU A 344 17.69 8.58 -7.29
N ILE A 345 17.37 9.88 -7.19
CA ILE A 345 16.03 10.35 -6.82
C ILE A 345 14.99 9.93 -7.87
N HIS A 346 15.30 10.09 -9.16
CA HIS A 346 14.45 9.68 -10.29
C HIS A 346 14.17 8.17 -10.26
N GLU A 347 15.21 7.35 -10.21
CA GLU A 347 15.06 5.90 -10.17
C GLU A 347 14.34 5.43 -8.89
N THR A 348 14.60 6.10 -7.76
CA THR A 348 13.85 5.85 -6.51
C THR A 348 12.38 6.17 -6.69
N GLY A 349 12.04 7.22 -7.45
CA GLY A 349 10.67 7.52 -7.85
C GLY A 349 9.99 6.32 -8.51
N HIS A 350 10.63 5.69 -9.50
CA HIS A 350 10.10 4.48 -10.15
C HIS A 350 9.90 3.30 -9.19
N ILE A 351 10.87 3.05 -8.30
CA ILE A 351 10.75 2.00 -7.27
C ILE A 351 9.56 2.24 -6.34
N LEU A 352 9.20 3.51 -6.13
CA LEU A 352 8.08 3.91 -5.31
C LEU A 352 6.73 3.96 -6.08
N GLY A 353 6.74 3.74 -7.38
CA GLY A 353 5.54 3.68 -8.24
C GLY A 353 5.34 4.88 -9.17
N LEU A 354 6.28 5.83 -9.21
CA LEU A 354 6.16 6.99 -10.09
C LEU A 354 6.48 6.64 -11.55
N TRP A 355 5.66 7.15 -12.46
CA TRP A 355 5.89 7.08 -13.91
C TRP A 355 6.61 8.34 -14.43
N HIS A 356 7.16 8.28 -15.64
CA HIS A 356 7.64 9.51 -16.29
C HIS A 356 6.50 10.48 -16.53
N VAL A 357 6.80 11.78 -16.44
CA VAL A 357 5.81 12.84 -16.71
C VAL A 357 5.28 12.86 -18.15
N HIS A 358 5.89 12.07 -19.03
CA HIS A 358 5.54 11.95 -20.44
C HIS A 358 5.01 10.55 -20.80
N HIS A 359 4.58 9.78 -19.79
CA HIS A 359 4.12 8.41 -19.97
C HIS A 359 3.00 8.33 -21.02
N GLY A 360 1.89 9.02 -20.76
CA GLY A 360 0.68 9.01 -21.61
C GLY A 360 0.79 9.71 -22.97
N THR A 361 1.91 10.36 -23.29
CA THR A 361 2.07 11.14 -24.54
C THR A 361 3.11 10.56 -25.49
N SER A 362 4.20 10.01 -24.96
CA SER A 362 5.35 9.59 -25.77
C SER A 362 6.03 8.31 -25.31
N GLU A 363 5.68 7.78 -24.14
CA GLU A 363 6.15 6.48 -23.68
C GLU A 363 5.17 5.36 -24.06
N VAL A 364 3.87 5.65 -24.02
CA VAL A 364 2.81 4.77 -24.48
C VAL A 364 1.99 5.41 -25.61
N PRO A 365 1.29 4.62 -26.44
CA PRO A 365 0.40 5.15 -27.47
C PRO A 365 -0.73 6.00 -26.88
N CYS A 366 -1.14 7.05 -27.59
CA CYS A 366 -2.24 7.94 -27.17
C CYS A 366 -3.60 7.23 -26.95
N SER A 367 -3.80 6.07 -27.58
CA SER A 367 -4.99 5.24 -27.37
C SER A 367 -4.92 4.38 -26.11
N ASN A 368 -3.80 4.43 -25.37
CA ASN A 368 -3.66 3.71 -24.12
C ASN A 368 -4.52 4.41 -23.05
N PRO A 369 -5.51 3.71 -22.43
CA PRO A 369 -6.39 4.31 -21.43
C PRO A 369 -5.68 4.73 -20.13
N CYS A 370 -4.36 4.49 -20.03
CA CYS A 370 -3.55 4.69 -18.84
C CYS A 370 -2.90 6.08 -18.73
N ASP A 371 -3.70 7.13 -18.95
CA ASP A 371 -3.28 8.51 -18.70
C ASP A 371 -3.50 8.85 -17.22
N MET A 372 -2.46 8.65 -16.40
CA MET A 372 -2.62 8.42 -14.95
C MET A 372 -2.12 9.54 -14.03
N LEU A 373 -2.09 10.81 -14.43
CA LEU A 373 -1.85 11.89 -13.46
C LEU A 373 -2.68 13.15 -13.78
N SER A 374 -3.83 13.31 -13.12
CA SER A 374 -4.72 14.47 -13.33
C SER A 374 -4.14 15.82 -12.87
N ASP A 375 -2.98 15.81 -12.23
CA ASP A 375 -2.35 16.94 -11.54
C ASP A 375 -0.98 17.33 -12.11
N THR A 376 -0.52 16.58 -13.10
CA THR A 376 0.76 16.77 -13.78
C THR A 376 0.43 17.10 -15.23
N ASN A 377 0.68 18.35 -15.64
CA ASN A 377 0.38 18.76 -17.01
C ASN A 377 1.07 17.82 -18.01
N PRO A 378 0.37 17.37 -19.06
CA PRO A 378 0.95 16.47 -20.05
C PRO A 378 2.15 17.15 -20.72
N THR A 379 3.14 16.36 -21.07
CA THR A 379 4.33 16.80 -21.81
C THR A 379 4.85 15.65 -22.63
N VAL A 380 5.44 15.91 -23.79
CA VAL A 380 6.30 14.92 -24.47
C VAL A 380 7.62 14.74 -23.74
N LYS A 381 8.33 13.66 -24.07
CA LYS A 381 9.73 13.48 -23.72
C LYS A 381 10.54 14.73 -24.01
N ASN A 382 11.04 15.37 -22.96
CA ASN A 382 11.73 16.65 -23.05
C ASN A 382 12.95 16.67 -22.12
N THR A 383 14.07 17.17 -22.64
CA THR A 383 15.33 17.35 -21.91
C THR A 383 15.67 18.82 -21.65
N ALA A 384 14.87 19.74 -22.21
CA ALA A 384 15.07 21.18 -22.10
C ALA A 384 14.56 21.75 -20.75
N ARG A 385 14.91 23.02 -20.49
CA ARG A 385 14.45 23.79 -19.31
C ARG A 385 13.27 24.71 -19.63
N ALA A 386 12.47 24.32 -20.59
CA ALA A 386 11.32 25.07 -21.07
C ALA A 386 10.27 24.07 -21.58
N ASP A 387 9.06 24.58 -21.79
CA ASP A 387 8.01 23.81 -22.44
C ASP A 387 8.46 23.35 -23.83
N PRO A 388 8.11 22.12 -24.26
CA PRO A 388 8.38 21.67 -25.61
C PRO A 388 7.76 22.62 -26.64
N GLU A 389 8.49 22.93 -27.71
CA GLU A 389 7.97 23.76 -28.81
C GLU A 389 7.00 23.00 -29.73
N THR A 390 6.93 21.67 -29.57
CA THR A 390 6.07 20.78 -30.34
C THR A 390 4.62 20.86 -29.89
N VAL A 391 3.70 20.45 -30.77
CA VAL A 391 2.30 20.18 -30.42
C VAL A 391 2.18 18.83 -29.72
N ASP A 392 1.08 18.63 -29.00
CA ASP A 392 0.78 17.35 -28.38
C ASP A 392 0.52 16.28 -29.45
N PRO A 393 1.26 15.16 -29.48
CA PRO A 393 1.03 14.08 -30.44
C PRO A 393 -0.35 13.42 -30.27
N CYS A 394 -0.97 13.54 -29.10
CA CYS A 394 -2.30 13.03 -28.80
C CYS A 394 -3.41 14.05 -29.06
N ASP A 395 -3.07 15.35 -29.12
CA ASP A 395 -3.97 16.44 -29.54
C ASP A 395 -3.19 17.51 -30.31
N ALA A 396 -3.23 17.43 -31.65
CA ALA A 396 -2.51 18.34 -32.52
C ALA A 396 -2.95 19.81 -32.42
N THR A 397 -4.07 20.11 -31.74
CA THR A 397 -4.54 21.48 -31.50
C THR A 397 -3.92 22.11 -30.25
N GLN A 398 -3.36 21.29 -29.37
CA GLN A 398 -2.82 21.72 -28.09
C GLN A 398 -1.30 21.89 -28.17
N ARG A 399 -0.83 23.03 -27.63
CA ARG A 399 0.60 23.26 -27.38
C ARG A 399 0.88 23.09 -25.89
N PHE A 400 2.05 22.53 -25.60
CA PHE A 400 2.50 22.38 -24.24
C PHE A 400 2.76 23.74 -23.57
N LYS A 401 2.20 23.92 -22.37
CA LYS A 401 2.40 25.11 -21.53
C LYS A 401 2.47 24.69 -20.07
N SER A 402 3.38 25.31 -19.31
CA SER A 402 3.57 25.02 -17.89
C SER A 402 3.79 23.54 -17.61
N THR A 403 4.58 22.88 -18.46
CA THR A 403 4.92 21.46 -18.34
C THR A 403 5.80 21.20 -17.12
N PRO A 404 5.75 20.00 -16.54
CA PRO A 404 6.50 19.61 -15.34
C PRO A 404 7.98 19.31 -15.64
N PHE A 405 8.66 20.08 -16.50
CA PHE A 405 10.07 19.85 -16.89
C PHE A 405 11.08 20.02 -15.74
N ARG A 406 10.65 20.51 -14.57
CA ARG A 406 11.45 20.57 -13.33
C ARG A 406 11.19 19.40 -12.38
N ASN A 407 10.30 18.49 -12.76
CA ASN A 407 9.98 17.31 -11.99
C ASN A 407 11.13 16.30 -12.01
N TYR A 408 11.31 15.55 -10.92
CA TYR A 408 12.31 14.48 -10.88
C TYR A 408 12.02 13.38 -11.91
N MET A 409 10.76 13.13 -12.26
CA MET A 409 10.33 12.14 -13.25
C MET A 409 10.37 12.67 -14.71
N SER A 410 11.06 13.79 -14.94
CA SER A 410 11.37 14.34 -16.27
C SER A 410 12.84 14.06 -16.65
N TYR A 411 13.16 14.07 -17.94
CA TYR A 411 14.51 13.85 -18.46
C TYR A 411 15.33 15.12 -18.68
N LYS A 412 14.96 16.24 -18.05
CA LYS A 412 15.75 17.47 -18.09
C LYS A 412 17.25 17.17 -17.93
N MET A 413 18.10 17.67 -18.84
CA MET A 413 19.55 17.53 -18.72
C MET A 413 20.02 18.08 -17.36
N TRP A 414 20.42 17.17 -16.48
CA TRP A 414 20.72 17.43 -15.06
C TRP A 414 21.99 18.26 -14.81
N ALA A 415 22.54 18.89 -15.86
CA ALA A 415 23.86 19.54 -15.88
C ALA A 415 24.00 20.84 -15.04
N SER A 416 23.11 21.16 -14.09
CA SER A 416 23.39 22.27 -13.15
C SER A 416 22.99 21.98 -11.71
N PRO A 417 23.90 22.22 -10.75
CA PRO A 417 23.64 22.03 -9.31
C PRO A 417 22.65 23.03 -8.70
N LEU A 418 22.16 24.02 -9.47
CA LEU A 418 21.37 25.15 -8.99
C LEU A 418 19.86 25.10 -9.31
N SER A 419 19.37 24.08 -10.01
CA SER A 419 17.92 24.05 -10.29
C SER A 419 17.14 23.40 -9.16
N SER A 420 16.21 24.13 -8.57
CA SER A 420 15.17 23.61 -7.66
C SER A 420 14.30 22.61 -8.41
N MET A 421 14.71 21.33 -8.41
CA MET A 421 13.86 20.23 -8.81
C MET A 421 13.05 19.82 -7.59
N ASN A 422 11.75 19.67 -7.79
CA ASN A 422 10.84 19.23 -6.77
C ASN A 422 9.95 18.17 -7.41
N CYS A 423 9.63 17.13 -6.65
CA CYS A 423 8.33 16.50 -6.87
C CYS A 423 7.31 17.59 -6.52
N GLY A 424 6.33 17.87 -7.39
CA GLY A 424 5.33 18.87 -7.06
C GLY A 424 4.59 18.45 -5.78
N PRO A 425 4.24 19.36 -4.85
CA PRO A 425 3.53 18.98 -3.61
C PRO A 425 2.18 18.28 -3.88
N ARG A 426 1.67 18.40 -5.11
CA ARG A 426 0.42 17.77 -5.54
C ARG A 426 0.58 16.40 -6.16
N GLN A 427 1.78 16.01 -6.61
CA GLN A 427 2.00 14.76 -7.33
C GLN A 427 1.36 13.59 -6.59
N LYS A 428 0.21 13.24 -7.14
CA LYS A 428 -0.67 12.17 -6.77
C LYS A 428 0.12 10.86 -6.53
N GLY A 429 0.98 10.52 -7.49
CA GLY A 429 1.89 9.40 -7.39
C GLY A 429 2.88 9.42 -6.22
N VAL A 430 3.31 10.60 -5.73
CA VAL A 430 4.22 10.63 -4.56
C VAL A 430 3.48 10.20 -3.29
N GLN A 431 2.16 10.31 -3.26
CA GLN A 431 1.34 9.83 -2.15
C GLN A 431 0.88 8.38 -2.35
N GLU A 432 0.79 7.90 -3.59
CA GLU A 432 0.79 6.46 -3.89
C GLU A 432 2.03 5.78 -3.30
N THR A 433 3.18 6.47 -3.26
CA THR A 433 4.38 5.91 -2.60
C THR A 433 4.16 5.61 -1.13
N HIS A 434 3.33 6.38 -0.41
CA HIS A 434 2.94 5.98 0.95
C HIS A 434 2.18 4.68 0.92
N CYS A 435 1.23 4.50 0.02
CA CYS A 435 0.51 3.23 -0.06
C CYS A 435 1.45 2.04 -0.39
N THR A 436 2.43 2.22 -1.29
CA THR A 436 3.29 1.13 -1.78
C THR A 436 4.43 0.73 -0.84
N THR A 437 4.78 1.57 0.14
CA THR A 437 6.04 1.47 0.93
C THR A 437 6.01 0.56 2.14
N ASP A 438 4.92 -0.16 2.40
CA ASP A 438 4.84 -1.05 3.54
C ASP A 438 5.74 -2.28 3.38
N ARG A 439 6.88 -2.27 4.09
CA ARG A 439 7.92 -3.32 4.17
C ARG A 439 8.89 -3.44 2.99
N ARG A 440 9.05 -2.41 2.13
CA ARG A 440 10.07 -2.44 1.06
C ARG A 440 11.49 -2.19 1.59
N VAL A 441 12.42 -3.06 1.21
CA VAL A 441 13.87 -2.80 1.28
C VAL A 441 14.34 -2.57 -0.15
N ILE A 442 14.98 -1.43 -0.41
CA ILE A 442 15.41 -1.02 -1.76
C ILE A 442 16.91 -1.32 -1.88
N GLN A 443 17.34 -2.07 -2.90
CA GLN A 443 18.74 -2.46 -3.04
C GLN A 443 19.51 -1.66 -4.09
#